data_AF-A0A1Q7IN81-F1
#
_entry.id   AF-A0A1Q7IN81-F1
#
_cell.length_a   1.000
_cell.length_b   1.000
_cell.length_c   1.000
_cell.angle_alpha   90.00
_cell.angle_beta   90.00
_cell.angle_gamma   90.00
#
_symmetry.space_group_name_H-M   'P 1'
#
loop_
_entity.id
_entity.type
_entity.pdbx_description
1 polymer ?
#
loop_
_entity_poly.entity_id
_entity_poly.type
_entity_poly.pdbx_seq_one_letter_code
_entity_poly.pdbx_strand_id
1 'polypeptide(L)'
;MSHFIASGDSGAYTCGIDVAPAASFPSTLPNVTAVGGTTVFESVQGIYFKEAAWGAPINESGTGGGPSQFYPLPDYQKIIGQAAGHGLRQVPDVAADADPSTGFHIIFGGQDGQAGGTSAAAPLWAATVALIDQDLKRKGLRETGFANPAIYWIGTNSSKLPAPPFHDVKVGNNLAFDAGPGWDFATGWGSMDAAALDAAWILYIKGGGA
;
A
#
# COMPACT_ATOMS: atom_id res chain seq x y z
N MET A 1 7.80 -13.38 8.71
CA MET A 1 6.34 -13.24 8.86
C MET A 1 5.98 -11.83 8.46
N SER A 2 5.06 -11.72 7.51
CA SER A 2 4.62 -10.43 6.97
C SER A 2 3.43 -9.92 7.80
N HIS A 3 3.47 -8.64 8.16
CA HIS A 3 2.39 -7.97 8.89
C HIS A 3 1.88 -6.82 8.03
N PHE A 4 0.60 -6.85 7.64
CA PHE A 4 -0.04 -5.80 6.85
C PHE A 4 -0.97 -4.99 7.74
N ILE A 5 -0.74 -3.68 7.82
CA ILE A 5 -1.43 -2.77 8.73
C ILE A 5 -2.09 -1.66 7.92
N ALA A 6 -3.39 -1.47 8.14
CA ALA A 6 -4.13 -0.35 7.59
C ALA A 6 -3.44 0.99 7.93
N SER A 7 -3.21 1.84 6.94
CA SER A 7 -2.46 3.08 7.14
C SER A 7 -3.27 4.16 7.87
N GLY A 8 -4.60 4.06 7.84
CA GLY A 8 -5.55 5.00 8.45
C GLY A 8 -6.61 5.48 7.43
N ASP A 9 -7.70 6.04 7.94
CA ASP A 9 -8.87 6.42 7.13
C ASP A 9 -9.20 7.93 7.23
N SER A 10 -8.28 8.73 7.78
CA SER A 10 -8.41 10.18 8.03
C SER A 10 -7.42 11.01 7.20
N GLY A 11 -7.02 10.51 6.03
CA GLY A 11 -6.02 11.14 5.19
C GLY A 11 -4.66 11.27 5.90
N ALA A 12 -3.95 12.36 5.64
CA ALA A 12 -2.70 12.67 6.32
C ALA A 12 -2.86 13.15 7.77
N TYR A 13 -4.08 13.19 8.29
CA TYR A 13 -4.45 13.89 9.51
C TYR A 13 -4.94 12.93 10.61
N THR A 14 -4.16 11.87 10.89
CA THR A 14 -4.54 10.86 11.91
C THR A 14 -4.78 11.45 13.30
N CYS A 15 -4.26 12.65 13.57
CA CYS A 15 -4.40 13.36 14.84
C CYS A 15 -5.40 14.55 14.76
N GLY A 16 -6.11 14.72 13.63
CA GLY A 16 -7.05 15.81 13.36
C GLY A 16 -6.58 16.75 12.25
N ILE A 17 -7.52 17.36 11.50
CA ILE A 17 -7.21 18.17 10.32
C ILE A 17 -6.50 19.49 10.64
N ASP A 18 -6.64 20.00 11.87
CA ASP A 18 -6.01 21.23 12.34
C ASP A 18 -4.57 21.02 12.86
N VAL A 19 -4.04 19.80 12.81
CA VAL A 19 -2.66 19.49 13.20
C VAL A 19 -1.80 19.12 12.00
N ALA A 20 -0.47 19.23 12.18
CA ALA A 20 0.47 18.89 11.12
C ALA A 20 0.28 17.43 10.66
N PRO A 21 0.43 17.14 9.35
CA PRO A 21 0.27 15.80 8.82
C PRO A 21 1.14 14.76 9.54
N ALA A 22 0.54 13.63 9.90
CA ALA A 22 1.20 12.53 10.59
C ALA A 22 0.55 11.20 10.20
N ALA A 23 1.37 10.17 10.01
CA ALA A 23 0.91 8.83 9.76
C ALA A 23 0.47 8.09 11.05
N SER A 24 -0.48 7.16 10.91
CA SER A 24 -1.08 6.45 12.04
C SER A 24 -0.15 5.42 12.69
N PHE A 25 -0.34 5.15 13.98
CA PHE A 25 0.25 4.00 14.66
C PHE A 25 -0.78 2.85 14.72
N PRO A 26 -0.43 1.59 14.43
CA PRO A 26 0.92 1.04 14.28
C PRO A 26 1.49 0.99 12.86
N SER A 27 0.87 1.61 11.85
CA SER A 27 1.35 1.55 10.45
C SER A 27 2.73 2.21 10.26
N THR A 28 3.09 3.14 11.14
CA THR A 28 4.42 3.77 11.19
C THR A 28 5.56 2.87 11.66
N LEU A 29 5.29 1.68 12.20
CA LEU A 29 6.36 0.74 12.61
C LEU A 29 7.22 0.34 11.39
N PRO A 30 8.56 0.39 11.47
CA PRO A 30 9.42 0.03 10.33
C PRO A 30 9.43 -1.47 9.99
N ASN A 31 8.87 -2.34 10.84
CA ASN A 31 8.84 -3.79 10.65
C ASN A 31 7.47 -4.32 10.18
N VAL A 32 6.55 -3.43 9.80
CA VAL A 32 5.26 -3.78 9.21
C VAL A 32 5.12 -3.15 7.84
N THR A 33 4.30 -3.75 6.98
CA THR A 33 3.90 -3.18 5.71
C THR A 33 2.62 -2.37 5.91
N ALA A 34 2.72 -1.06 5.78
CA ALA A 34 1.57 -0.17 5.83
C ALA A 34 0.83 -0.17 4.51
N VAL A 35 -0.48 -0.37 4.56
CA VAL A 35 -1.35 -0.49 3.40
C VAL A 35 -2.30 0.70 3.35
N GLY A 36 -2.10 1.56 2.37
CA GLY A 36 -2.94 2.69 2.02
C GLY A 36 -4.14 2.31 1.15
N GLY A 37 -4.79 3.34 0.65
CA GLY A 37 -6.09 3.27 0.02
C GLY A 37 -6.16 3.96 -1.33
N THR A 38 -6.81 3.31 -2.28
CA THR A 38 -7.15 3.84 -3.60
C THR A 38 -8.67 3.87 -3.80
N THR A 39 -9.10 4.63 -4.79
CA THR A 39 -10.40 4.52 -5.44
C THR A 39 -10.19 3.77 -6.76
N VAL A 40 -10.75 2.57 -6.89
CA VAL A 40 -10.57 1.72 -8.09
C VAL A 40 -11.65 1.99 -9.13
N PHE A 41 -11.22 2.17 -10.38
CA PHE A 41 -12.12 2.25 -11.54
C PHE A 41 -11.96 0.99 -12.39
N GLU A 42 -13.08 0.32 -12.66
CA GLU A 42 -13.15 -0.86 -13.51
C GLU A 42 -13.91 -0.57 -14.81
N SER A 43 -13.66 -1.38 -15.83
CA SER A 43 -14.49 -1.41 -17.03
C SER A 43 -15.87 -2.01 -16.72
N VAL A 44 -16.82 -1.86 -17.65
CA VAL A 44 -18.15 -2.50 -17.54
C VAL A 44 -18.11 -4.04 -17.49
N GLN A 45 -16.95 -4.64 -17.77
CA GLN A 45 -16.71 -6.08 -17.67
C GLN A 45 -16.02 -6.49 -16.36
N GLY A 46 -15.82 -5.56 -15.41
CA GLY A 46 -15.11 -5.82 -14.15
C GLY A 46 -13.61 -6.01 -14.33
N ILE A 47 -13.03 -5.37 -15.37
CA ILE A 47 -11.58 -5.42 -15.60
C ILE A 47 -10.98 -4.14 -15.04
N TYR A 48 -9.90 -4.27 -14.27
CA TYR A 48 -9.10 -3.13 -13.80
C TYR A 48 -8.83 -2.13 -14.93
N PHE A 49 -9.10 -0.84 -14.68
CA PHE A 49 -8.81 0.24 -15.63
C PHE A 49 -7.79 1.23 -15.09
N LYS A 50 -8.07 1.86 -13.94
CA LYS A 50 -7.16 2.81 -13.29
C LYS A 50 -7.52 3.01 -11.83
N GLU A 51 -6.64 3.70 -11.11
CA GLU A 51 -6.83 4.09 -9.71
C GLU A 51 -6.56 5.59 -9.51
N ALA A 52 -7.16 6.13 -8.46
CA ALA A 52 -6.79 7.41 -7.85
C ALA A 52 -6.52 7.20 -6.35
N ALA A 53 -5.73 8.08 -5.73
CA ALA A 53 -5.60 8.07 -4.28
C ALA A 53 -6.95 8.38 -3.62
N TRP A 54 -7.32 7.60 -2.60
CA TRP A 54 -8.57 7.80 -1.89
C TRP A 54 -8.50 9.04 -1.00
N GLY A 55 -9.26 10.09 -1.35
CA GLY A 55 -9.38 11.32 -0.57
C GLY A 55 -10.78 11.92 -0.69
N ALA A 56 -11.43 12.16 0.44
CA ALA A 56 -12.77 12.70 0.55
C ALA A 56 -12.79 13.92 1.50
N PRO A 57 -12.39 15.12 1.01
CA PRO A 57 -12.19 16.29 1.86
C PRO A 57 -13.46 16.75 2.60
N ILE A 58 -14.64 16.50 2.02
CA ILE A 58 -15.93 16.86 2.65
C ILE A 58 -16.18 16.02 3.92
N ASN A 59 -15.71 14.77 3.93
CA ASN A 59 -15.91 13.83 5.03
C ASN A 59 -14.65 13.70 5.92
N GLU A 60 -13.62 14.51 5.65
CA GLU A 60 -12.30 14.44 6.28
C GLU A 60 -11.73 13.01 6.32
N SER A 61 -12.04 12.22 5.29
CA SER A 61 -11.62 10.83 5.17
C SER A 61 -10.73 10.60 3.96
N GLY A 62 -9.95 9.54 4.00
CA GLY A 62 -9.00 9.20 2.95
C GLY A 62 -7.89 8.29 3.43
N THR A 63 -7.07 7.84 2.49
CA THR A 63 -5.92 6.98 2.76
C THR A 63 -4.95 7.59 3.76
N GLY A 64 -4.61 6.86 4.82
CA GLY A 64 -3.59 7.25 5.77
C GLY A 64 -2.22 7.34 5.10
N GLY A 65 -1.47 8.38 5.39
CA GLY A 65 -0.14 8.54 4.81
C GLY A 65 0.57 9.82 5.21
N GLY A 66 1.90 9.77 5.23
CA GLY A 66 2.74 10.83 5.77
C GLY A 66 3.98 10.29 6.47
N PRO A 67 4.82 11.18 7.01
CA PRO A 67 5.94 10.77 7.85
C PRO A 67 5.47 10.20 9.19
N SER A 68 6.22 9.23 9.71
CA SER A 68 6.25 8.92 11.14
C SER A 68 6.75 10.13 11.91
N GLN A 69 6.32 10.27 13.16
CA GLN A 69 6.85 11.27 14.08
C GLN A 69 8.03 10.76 14.94
N PHE A 70 8.32 9.45 14.90
CA PHE A 70 9.22 8.81 15.86
C PHE A 70 10.28 7.92 15.21
N TYR A 71 9.91 7.15 14.19
CA TYR A 71 10.79 6.14 13.64
C TYR A 71 11.66 6.72 12.52
N PRO A 72 12.99 6.55 12.57
CA PRO A 72 13.89 7.00 11.51
C PRO A 72 13.60 6.28 10.20
N LEU A 73 13.98 6.90 9.09
CA LEU A 73 13.85 6.32 7.75
C LEU A 73 14.64 4.99 7.69
N PRO A 74 13.98 3.85 7.51
CA PRO A 74 14.65 2.56 7.45
C PRO A 74 15.47 2.42 6.16
N ASP A 75 16.49 1.57 6.19
CA ASP A 75 17.42 1.41 5.07
C ASP A 75 16.74 1.08 3.74
N TYR A 76 15.70 0.23 3.78
CA TYR A 76 14.95 -0.15 2.59
C TYR A 76 14.18 1.02 1.94
N GLN A 77 13.91 2.11 2.68
CA GLN A 77 13.26 3.33 2.17
C GLN A 77 14.25 4.41 1.72
N LYS A 78 15.54 4.34 2.05
CA LYS A 78 16.50 5.40 1.73
C LYS A 78 16.52 5.76 0.24
N ILE A 79 16.25 4.79 -0.62
CA ILE A 79 16.18 4.95 -2.08
C ILE A 79 14.99 5.79 -2.57
N ILE A 80 13.92 5.92 -1.78
CA ILE A 80 12.75 6.76 -2.08
C ILE A 80 12.55 7.92 -1.11
N GLY A 81 13.48 8.12 -0.17
CA GLY A 81 13.30 9.06 0.93
C GLY A 81 12.98 10.48 0.44
N GLN A 82 11.73 10.90 0.62
CA GLN A 82 11.31 12.26 0.28
C GLN A 82 11.67 13.27 1.37
N ALA A 83 11.96 14.51 0.98
CA ALA A 83 12.30 15.59 1.91
C ALA A 83 11.17 15.93 2.88
N ALA A 84 9.91 15.87 2.43
CA ALA A 84 8.72 16.02 3.27
C ALA A 84 8.59 14.91 4.34
N GLY A 85 9.36 13.82 4.21
CA GLY A 85 9.44 12.77 5.20
C GLY A 85 10.37 13.07 6.37
N HIS A 86 11.13 14.18 6.32
CA HIS A 86 12.04 14.63 7.40
C HIS A 86 13.03 13.57 7.92
N GLY A 87 13.43 12.63 7.06
CA GLY A 87 14.33 11.53 7.44
C GLY A 87 13.68 10.50 8.37
N LEU A 88 12.34 10.45 8.43
CA LEU A 88 11.54 9.52 9.21
C LEU A 88 10.85 8.49 8.30
N ARG A 89 10.40 7.36 8.86
CA ARG A 89 9.66 6.30 8.15
C ARG A 89 8.47 6.92 7.42
N GLN A 90 8.33 6.63 6.12
CA GLN A 90 7.32 7.27 5.26
C GLN A 90 6.18 6.28 4.96
N VAL A 91 4.93 6.65 5.14
CA VAL A 91 3.75 5.76 5.01
C VAL A 91 2.86 6.25 3.86
N PRO A 92 2.18 5.36 3.10
CA PRO A 92 2.17 3.90 3.21
C PRO A 92 3.29 3.22 2.39
N ASP A 93 3.43 1.90 2.51
CA ASP A 93 4.37 1.16 1.65
C ASP A 93 3.74 0.80 0.30
N VAL A 94 2.46 0.43 0.33
CA VAL A 94 1.63 0.00 -0.80
C VAL A 94 0.18 0.45 -0.57
N ALA A 95 -0.71 0.29 -1.53
CA ALA A 95 -2.13 0.60 -1.38
C ALA A 95 -3.03 -0.45 -2.04
N ALA A 96 -4.32 -0.45 -1.75
CA ALA A 96 -5.34 -1.18 -2.51
C ALA A 96 -6.69 -0.46 -2.36
N ASP A 97 -7.75 -0.98 -3.00
CA ASP A 97 -9.07 -0.34 -2.90
C ASP A 97 -9.48 -0.13 -1.45
N ALA A 98 -9.92 1.09 -1.16
CA ALA A 98 -10.31 1.53 0.17
C ALA A 98 -11.42 2.57 0.14
N ASP A 99 -11.73 3.17 -1.00
CA ASP A 99 -12.81 4.14 -1.07
C ASP A 99 -14.16 3.42 -0.89
N PRO A 100 -14.99 3.76 0.11
CA PRO A 100 -16.31 3.14 0.27
C PRO A 100 -17.22 3.27 -0.96
N SER A 101 -16.98 4.26 -1.84
CA SER A 101 -17.73 4.42 -3.09
C SER A 101 -17.40 3.37 -4.16
N THR A 102 -16.22 2.74 -4.07
CA THR A 102 -15.80 1.61 -4.91
C THR A 102 -15.66 0.31 -4.10
N GLY A 103 -16.05 0.37 -2.82
CA GLY A 103 -15.67 -0.61 -1.82
C GLY A 103 -16.30 -2.00 -1.98
N PHE A 104 -15.86 -2.88 -1.09
CA PHE A 104 -16.16 -4.30 -1.10
C PHE A 104 -17.60 -4.57 -0.67
N HIS A 105 -18.24 -5.50 -1.37
CA HIS A 105 -19.47 -6.10 -0.90
C HIS A 105 -19.20 -6.97 0.34
N ILE A 106 -19.95 -6.73 1.41
CA ILE A 106 -19.81 -7.44 2.68
C ILE A 106 -21.17 -7.89 3.22
N ILE A 107 -21.15 -8.90 4.09
CA ILE A 107 -22.29 -9.28 4.92
C ILE A 107 -21.99 -8.89 6.36
N PHE A 108 -22.77 -8.00 6.94
CA PHE A 108 -22.62 -7.57 8.34
C PHE A 108 -23.92 -7.78 9.11
N GLY A 109 -23.88 -8.55 10.20
CA GLY A 109 -25.09 -8.89 10.96
C GLY A 109 -26.15 -9.64 10.13
N GLY A 110 -25.74 -10.34 9.07
CA GLY A 110 -26.64 -11.04 8.14
C GLY A 110 -27.31 -10.13 7.09
N GLN A 111 -26.88 -8.87 6.96
CA GLN A 111 -27.37 -7.94 5.95
C GLN A 111 -26.28 -7.62 4.92
N ASP A 112 -26.68 -7.48 3.66
CA ASP A 112 -25.82 -6.99 2.59
C ASP A 112 -25.41 -5.53 2.86
N GLY A 113 -24.16 -5.23 2.55
CA GLY A 113 -23.59 -3.90 2.71
C GLY A 113 -22.36 -3.68 1.85
N GLN A 114 -21.86 -2.45 1.87
CA GLN A 114 -20.61 -2.07 1.22
C GLN A 114 -19.70 -1.44 2.26
N ALA A 115 -18.41 -1.80 2.22
CA ALA A 115 -17.40 -1.24 3.10
C ALA A 115 -16.10 -0.93 2.35
N GLY A 116 -15.43 0.12 2.79
CA GLY A 116 -14.08 0.47 2.36
C GLY A 116 -13.17 0.61 3.57
N GLY A 117 -12.37 1.67 3.56
CA GLY A 117 -11.27 1.91 4.48
C GLY A 117 -10.02 1.12 4.09
N THR A 118 -8.87 1.63 4.54
CA THR A 118 -7.61 0.89 4.52
C THR A 118 -7.69 -0.39 5.36
N SER A 119 -8.70 -0.47 6.24
CA SER A 119 -9.16 -1.69 6.92
C SER A 119 -9.52 -2.84 5.96
N ALA A 120 -10.02 -2.55 4.75
CA ALA A 120 -10.30 -3.54 3.71
C ALA A 120 -9.08 -3.79 2.80
N ALA A 121 -8.27 -2.75 2.55
CA ALA A 121 -7.05 -2.85 1.76
C ALA A 121 -6.00 -3.77 2.41
N ALA A 122 -5.80 -3.68 3.73
CA ALA A 122 -4.83 -4.48 4.47
C ALA A 122 -5.03 -6.01 4.36
N PRO A 123 -6.23 -6.58 4.60
CA PRO A 123 -6.46 -8.01 4.41
C PRO A 123 -6.40 -8.45 2.94
N LEU A 124 -6.73 -7.57 1.99
CA LEU A 124 -6.55 -7.85 0.57
C LEU A 124 -5.06 -8.07 0.22
N TRP A 125 -4.16 -7.22 0.72
CA TRP A 125 -2.72 -7.43 0.61
C TRP A 125 -2.23 -8.70 1.31
N ALA A 126 -2.71 -8.95 2.53
CA ALA A 126 -2.35 -10.15 3.29
C ALA A 126 -2.75 -11.43 2.56
N ALA A 127 -3.94 -11.47 1.95
CA ALA A 127 -4.41 -12.60 1.17
C ALA A 127 -3.57 -12.82 -0.10
N THR A 128 -3.22 -11.76 -0.83
CA THR A 128 -2.34 -11.85 -2.00
C THR A 128 -0.97 -12.40 -1.63
N VAL A 129 -0.37 -11.92 -0.55
CA VAL A 129 0.95 -12.41 -0.12
C VAL A 129 0.88 -13.85 0.40
N ALA A 130 -0.24 -14.27 1.01
CA ALA A 130 -0.45 -15.68 1.35
C ALA A 130 -0.51 -16.59 0.10
N LEU A 131 -1.08 -16.13 -1.00
CA LEU A 131 -1.07 -16.85 -2.29
C LEU A 131 0.34 -16.91 -2.90
N ILE A 132 1.11 -15.83 -2.78
CA ILE A 132 2.53 -15.79 -3.18
C ILE A 132 3.33 -16.79 -2.33
N ASP A 133 3.17 -16.80 -1.01
CA ASP A 133 3.81 -17.78 -0.12
C ASP A 133 3.48 -19.22 -0.50
N GLN A 134 2.22 -19.48 -0.89
CA GLN A 134 1.81 -20.78 -1.39
C GLN A 134 2.57 -21.17 -2.67
N ASP A 135 2.76 -20.25 -3.61
CA ASP A 135 3.51 -20.51 -4.84
C ASP A 135 5.00 -20.69 -4.60
N LEU A 136 5.61 -19.81 -3.81
CA LEU A 136 7.01 -19.90 -3.39
C LEU A 136 7.31 -21.27 -2.77
N LYS A 137 6.44 -21.73 -1.87
CA LYS A 137 6.56 -23.05 -1.25
C LYS A 137 6.47 -24.19 -2.27
N ARG A 138 5.55 -24.12 -3.24
CA ARG A 138 5.47 -25.12 -4.33
C ARG A 138 6.76 -25.18 -5.16
N LYS A 139 7.46 -24.05 -5.30
CA LYS A 139 8.74 -23.95 -6.03
C LYS A 139 9.96 -24.26 -5.16
N GLY A 140 9.78 -24.66 -3.90
CA GLY A 140 10.88 -24.94 -2.98
C GLY A 140 11.65 -23.70 -2.54
N LEU A 141 11.03 -22.52 -2.63
CA LEU A 141 11.58 -21.25 -2.16
C LEU A 141 11.09 -20.94 -0.74
N ARG A 142 11.81 -20.05 -0.05
CA ARG A 142 11.38 -19.53 1.25
C ARG A 142 10.15 -18.64 1.11
N GLU A 143 9.35 -18.56 2.17
CA GLU A 143 8.25 -17.60 2.30
C GLU A 143 8.77 -16.14 2.31
N THR A 144 7.86 -15.21 2.06
CA THR A 144 8.08 -13.76 1.91
C THR A 144 8.81 -13.15 3.11
N GLY A 145 8.56 -13.65 4.32
CA GLY A 145 9.32 -13.22 5.49
C GLY A 145 8.92 -11.82 5.95
N PHE A 146 9.85 -10.88 6.06
CA PHE A 146 9.53 -9.47 6.28
C PHE A 146 9.46 -8.80 4.89
N ALA A 147 8.27 -8.32 4.52
CA ALA A 147 7.96 -7.97 3.14
C ALA A 147 8.62 -6.68 2.61
N ASN A 148 8.87 -5.67 3.47
CA ASN A 148 9.27 -4.34 2.99
C ASN A 148 10.57 -4.34 2.17
N PRO A 149 11.68 -4.98 2.58
CA PRO A 149 12.89 -5.02 1.75
C PRO A 149 12.64 -5.52 0.32
N ALA A 150 11.81 -6.56 0.18
CA ALA A 150 11.40 -7.07 -1.13
C ALA A 150 10.53 -6.06 -1.88
N ILE A 151 9.49 -5.52 -1.27
CA ILE A 151 8.58 -4.54 -1.89
C ILE A 151 9.34 -3.33 -2.45
N TYR A 152 10.26 -2.75 -1.66
CA TYR A 152 11.04 -1.59 -2.10
C TYR A 152 12.07 -1.95 -3.16
N TRP A 153 12.69 -3.12 -3.08
CA TRP A 153 13.55 -3.61 -4.16
C TRP A 153 12.76 -3.81 -5.46
N ILE A 154 11.57 -4.39 -5.38
CA ILE A 154 10.68 -4.64 -6.51
C ILE A 154 10.23 -3.31 -7.13
N GLY A 155 9.79 -2.35 -6.32
CA GLY A 155 9.32 -1.04 -6.80
C GLY A 155 10.42 -0.26 -7.51
N THR A 156 11.60 -0.21 -6.91
CA THR A 156 12.77 0.49 -7.49
C THR A 156 13.33 -0.18 -8.75
N ASN A 157 13.08 -1.47 -8.94
CA ASN A 157 13.51 -2.23 -10.11
C ASN A 157 12.36 -2.54 -11.08
N SER A 158 11.18 -1.94 -10.92
CA SER A 158 9.97 -2.23 -11.72
C SER A 158 10.22 -2.22 -13.24
N SER A 159 11.03 -1.27 -13.73
CA SER A 159 11.38 -1.17 -15.15
C SER A 159 12.25 -2.30 -15.70
N LYS A 160 12.88 -3.11 -14.84
CA LYS A 160 13.69 -4.27 -15.20
C LYS A 160 12.95 -5.59 -15.02
N LEU A 161 11.74 -5.55 -14.46
CA LEU A 161 10.92 -6.73 -14.25
C LEU A 161 10.13 -7.06 -15.52
N PRO A 162 9.75 -8.34 -15.73
CA PRO A 162 9.02 -8.76 -16.93
C PRO A 162 7.66 -8.09 -17.11
N ALA A 163 7.03 -7.69 -16.01
CA ALA A 163 5.76 -6.99 -15.96
C ALA A 163 5.78 -6.03 -14.75
N PRO A 164 5.06 -4.90 -14.81
CA PRO A 164 4.96 -3.98 -13.69
C PRO A 164 4.19 -4.65 -12.52
N PRO A 165 4.82 -4.86 -11.36
CA PRO A 165 4.20 -5.52 -10.22
C PRO A 165 3.25 -4.61 -9.43
N PHE A 166 3.33 -3.30 -9.68
CA PHE A 166 2.48 -2.30 -9.06
C PHE A 166 1.73 -1.47 -10.10
N HIS A 167 0.49 -1.15 -9.78
CA HIS A 167 -0.28 -0.10 -10.43
C HIS A 167 0.04 1.24 -9.76
N ASP A 168 0.95 1.98 -10.38
CA ASP A 168 1.43 3.30 -9.93
C ASP A 168 0.31 4.35 -10.03
N VAL A 169 -0.14 4.85 -8.87
CA VAL A 169 -1.25 5.79 -8.74
C VAL A 169 -0.72 7.21 -8.79
N LYS A 170 -1.18 8.00 -9.76
CA LYS A 170 -0.57 9.30 -10.11
C LYS A 170 -1.47 10.51 -9.91
N VAL A 171 -2.69 10.27 -9.44
CA VAL A 171 -3.74 11.28 -9.35
C VAL A 171 -4.52 11.12 -8.05
N GLY A 172 -5.07 12.24 -7.56
CA GLY A 172 -5.71 12.30 -6.25
C GLY A 172 -4.72 12.66 -5.14
N ASN A 173 -5.21 12.73 -3.92
CA ASN A 173 -4.40 13.03 -2.75
C ASN A 173 -5.03 12.44 -1.49
N ASN A 174 -4.28 12.49 -0.39
CA ASN A 174 -4.75 12.09 0.92
C ASN A 174 -5.08 13.28 1.83
N LEU A 175 -5.62 14.36 1.25
CA LEU A 175 -5.92 15.65 1.90
C LEU A 175 -4.70 16.52 2.24
N ALA A 176 -3.47 16.03 2.03
CA ALA A 176 -2.26 16.83 2.20
C ALA A 176 -1.19 16.54 1.14
N PHE A 177 -0.98 15.27 0.80
CA PHE A 177 0.04 14.84 -0.14
C PHE A 177 -0.62 14.34 -1.42
N ASP A 178 -0.21 14.91 -2.55
CA ASP A 178 -0.63 14.48 -3.87
C ASP A 178 0.05 13.17 -4.26
N ALA A 179 -0.72 12.30 -4.94
CA ALA A 179 -0.19 11.11 -5.59
C ALA A 179 0.64 11.51 -6.82
N GLY A 180 1.63 10.70 -7.19
CA GLY A 180 2.54 11.04 -8.26
C GLY A 180 3.37 9.84 -8.74
N PRO A 181 4.20 10.01 -9.79
CA PRO A 181 4.95 8.89 -10.34
C PRO A 181 5.88 8.23 -9.33
N GLY A 182 5.74 6.92 -9.14
CA GLY A 182 6.59 6.12 -8.27
C GLY A 182 6.05 6.02 -6.85
N TRP A 183 6.93 6.06 -5.85
CA TRP A 183 6.48 6.02 -4.45
C TRP A 183 6.00 7.40 -3.99
N ASP A 184 4.81 7.47 -3.40
CA ASP A 184 4.27 8.70 -2.80
C ASP A 184 3.61 8.48 -1.42
N PHE A 185 3.33 9.58 -0.72
CA PHE A 185 2.72 9.55 0.62
C PHE A 185 1.24 9.18 0.64
N ALA A 186 0.55 9.16 -0.50
CA ALA A 186 -0.87 8.82 -0.54
C ALA A 186 -1.07 7.30 -0.72
N THR A 187 -0.27 6.67 -1.57
CA THR A 187 -0.48 5.30 -2.05
C THR A 187 0.76 4.42 -2.01
N GLY A 188 1.91 4.96 -1.59
CA GLY A 188 3.17 4.23 -1.56
C GLY A 188 3.57 3.84 -2.97
N TRP A 189 3.91 2.57 -3.20
CA TRP A 189 4.16 2.05 -4.55
C TRP A 189 2.88 1.83 -5.40
N GLY A 190 1.70 2.04 -4.83
CA GLY A 190 0.41 1.76 -5.46
C GLY A 190 -0.12 0.37 -5.15
N SER A 191 -1.10 -0.08 -5.94
CA SER A 191 -1.73 -1.40 -5.77
C SER A 191 -1.00 -2.50 -6.51
N MET A 192 -1.33 -3.76 -6.23
CA MET A 192 -0.64 -4.93 -6.78
C MET A 192 -1.26 -5.42 -8.08
N ASP A 193 -0.41 -5.75 -9.05
CA ASP A 193 -0.71 -6.82 -9.99
C ASP A 193 -0.21 -8.13 -9.36
N ALA A 194 -1.12 -8.96 -8.86
CA ALA A 194 -0.76 -10.14 -8.05
C ALA A 194 0.15 -11.14 -8.79
N ALA A 195 -0.05 -11.32 -10.10
CA ALA A 195 0.74 -12.25 -10.90
C ALA A 195 2.13 -11.70 -11.20
N ALA A 196 2.23 -10.42 -11.56
CA ALA A 196 3.51 -9.76 -11.77
C ALA A 196 4.30 -9.64 -10.46
N LEU A 197 3.62 -9.39 -9.34
CA LEU A 197 4.22 -9.33 -8.00
C LEU A 197 4.81 -10.69 -7.57
N ASP A 198 4.09 -11.79 -7.78
CA ASP A 198 4.60 -13.15 -7.53
C ASP A 198 5.89 -13.44 -8.33
N ALA A 199 5.85 -13.16 -9.64
CA ALA A 199 7.01 -13.34 -10.51
C ALA A 199 8.20 -12.48 -10.07
N ALA A 200 7.95 -11.24 -9.65
CA ALA A 200 8.97 -10.34 -9.12
C ALA A 200 9.57 -10.85 -7.80
N TRP A 201 8.74 -11.42 -6.91
CA TRP A 201 9.20 -11.97 -5.63
C TRP A 201 10.11 -13.19 -5.82
N ILE A 202 9.78 -14.05 -6.79
CA ILE A 202 10.64 -15.18 -7.18
C ILE A 202 12.02 -14.68 -7.64
N LEU A 203 12.05 -13.61 -8.44
CA LEU A 203 13.30 -13.01 -8.89
C LEU A 203 14.09 -12.39 -7.73
N TYR A 204 13.42 -11.70 -6.81
CA TYR A 204 14.05 -11.15 -5.61
C TYR A 204 14.76 -12.24 -4.79
N ILE A 205 14.06 -13.33 -4.50
CA ILE A 205 14.63 -14.44 -3.71
C ILE A 205 15.81 -15.09 -4.46
N LYS A 206 15.65 -15.39 -5.75
CA LYS A 206 16.72 -16.01 -6.55
C LYS A 206 17.93 -15.09 -6.75
N GLY A 207 17.73 -13.78 -6.72
CA GLY A 207 18.78 -12.77 -6.80
C GLY A 207 19.57 -12.58 -5.49
N GLY A 208 19.27 -13.34 -4.44
CA GLY A 208 19.93 -13.23 -3.14
C GLY A 208 19.30 -12.17 -2.22
N GLY A 209 18.09 -11.71 -2.52
CA GLY A 209 17.32 -10.85 -1.62
C GLY A 209 17.08 -11.55 -0.28
N ALA A 210 17.53 -10.94 0.81
CA ALA A 210 17.30 -11.39 2.18
C ALA A 210 15.97 -10.83 2.71
#